data_AF-A0A7R9JQP6-F1
#
_entry.id   AF-A0A7R9JQP6-F1
#
_cell.length_a   1.000
_cell.length_b   1.000
_cell.length_c   1.000
_cell.angle_alpha   90.00
_cell.angle_beta   90.00
_cell.angle_gamma   90.00
#
_symmetry.space_group_name_H-M   'P 1'
#
loop_
_entity.id
_entity.type
_entity.pdbx_description
1 polymer ?
#
loop_
_entity_poly.entity_id
_entity_poly.type
_entity_poly.pdbx_seq_one_letter_code
_entity_poly.pdbx_strand_id
1 'polypeptide(L)'
;GNHVAFPLIVDRLRQRSTTFIQFDRNVASVVPKTSLRELGIRRSLHCGEEVTQTPQPSRSSIQTVDYLTSEKTNNRLIAVHPRIPNIDYVGTAGVAELWNYRKNLSATYPLGLYAYDQSDPLPMELLVRLFGLVQMLLHWIITPFISLWMRNKIIRRPPPIKNPLLERSATYLARKIRTGELRSEDVVFSFIERVNAVNAYFNSVVQDRFSAALKEARDVDELIASKTKTVEQLEFETPFLGVPVTIKESCALKGMSHCVGSIPRLGIKADADGGAVRAIRKSGAIPIAVTNTPELCLGYETNNLVTVMVSSGSSVISVSSDIAGSIRIPAMFNGVFGHKPTPGYVPITGHFPNAPDPAFEKLLVVGPITRYSEDLRPMLKVMAGDSASKLRLDEKR
;
A
#
# COMPACT_ATOMS: atom_id res chain seq x y z
N GLY A 1 -10.03 14.01 60.70
CA GLY A 1 -10.38 14.39 59.31
C GLY A 1 -9.14 14.19 58.48
N ASN A 2 -9.19 13.21 57.56
CA ASN A 2 -8.01 12.51 57.04
C ASN A 2 -7.19 13.33 56.03
N HIS A 3 -5.91 13.52 56.35
CA HIS A 3 -4.80 13.54 55.40
C HIS A 3 -3.95 12.29 55.67
N VAL A 4 -3.70 11.44 54.67
CA VAL A 4 -2.72 10.35 54.76
C VAL A 4 -1.97 10.22 53.43
N ALA A 5 -0.66 10.01 53.56
CA ALA A 5 0.39 9.99 52.55
C ALA A 5 0.48 8.68 51.72
N PHE A 6 1.18 8.79 50.58
CA PHE A 6 1.78 7.73 49.70
C PHE A 6 2.57 6.65 50.49
N PRO A 7 2.95 5.44 49.96
CA PRO A 7 3.48 5.15 48.59
C PRO A 7 3.30 3.69 48.01
N LEU A 8 3.92 3.43 46.83
CA LEU A 8 4.41 2.13 46.28
C LEU A 8 3.39 1.04 45.86
N ILE A 9 3.36 0.72 44.55
CA ILE A 9 3.44 -0.63 43.94
C ILE A 9 3.74 -0.43 42.43
N VAL A 10 5.02 -0.28 42.13
CA VAL A 10 5.62 -0.59 40.84
C VAL A 10 6.58 -1.72 41.17
N ASP A 11 6.18 -2.99 40.95
CA ASP A 11 7.08 -4.15 40.74
C ASP A 11 6.44 -5.55 40.74
N ARG A 12 5.13 -5.71 41.01
CA ARG A 12 4.49 -7.03 40.89
C ARG A 12 3.68 -7.15 39.62
N LEU A 13 4.33 -7.50 38.50
CA LEU A 13 3.76 -8.30 37.39
C LEU A 13 4.85 -8.72 36.36
N ARG A 14 6.14 -8.62 36.71
CA ARG A 14 7.22 -9.35 36.05
C ARG A 14 7.51 -10.60 36.86
N GLN A 15 7.33 -11.76 36.22
CA GLN A 15 7.66 -13.13 36.65
C GLN A 15 6.50 -13.95 37.27
N ARG A 16 6.47 -15.22 36.81
CA ARG A 16 5.47 -16.31 36.96
C ARG A 16 4.39 -16.27 35.86
N SER A 17 4.22 -17.28 34.99
CA SER A 17 4.67 -18.67 35.04
C SER A 17 4.73 -19.26 33.63
N THR A 18 5.84 -19.94 33.37
CA THR A 18 6.03 -20.96 32.35
C THR A 18 5.10 -22.13 32.66
N THR A 19 4.22 -22.50 31.73
CA THR A 19 3.58 -23.83 31.75
C THR A 19 3.45 -24.30 30.31
N PHE A 20 4.24 -25.33 30.00
CA PHE A 20 4.07 -26.16 28.82
C PHE A 20 2.71 -26.83 28.88
N ILE A 21 1.90 -26.68 27.83
CA ILE A 21 0.84 -27.63 27.53
C ILE A 21 0.96 -27.99 26.05
N GLN A 22 1.39 -29.23 25.83
CA GLN A 22 1.33 -29.96 24.59
C GLN A 22 -0.15 -30.34 24.38
N PHE A 23 -0.77 -29.91 23.28
CA PHE A 23 -2.02 -30.51 22.83
C PHE A 23 -1.93 -30.98 21.39
N ASP A 24 -2.44 -32.19 21.27
CA ASP A 24 -2.33 -33.14 20.19
C ASP A 24 -3.17 -32.76 18.97
N ARG A 25 -2.89 -33.49 17.88
CA ARG A 25 -3.59 -33.43 16.60
C ARG A 25 -5.08 -33.75 16.74
N ASN A 26 -5.84 -33.29 15.73
CA ASN A 26 -7.23 -33.61 15.38
C ASN A 26 -8.30 -32.65 15.92
N VAL A 27 -8.71 -31.68 15.09
CA VAL A 27 -10.14 -31.34 14.97
C VAL A 27 -10.48 -31.17 13.50
N ALA A 28 -11.26 -32.13 13.00
CA ALA A 28 -11.91 -32.13 11.71
C ALA A 28 -13.08 -31.13 11.69
N SER A 29 -13.28 -30.52 10.52
CA SER A 29 -14.56 -30.14 9.90
C SER A 29 -15.75 -29.76 10.79
N VAL A 30 -16.14 -28.47 10.74
CA VAL A 30 -17.56 -28.08 10.71
C VAL A 30 -17.70 -26.83 9.83
N VAL A 31 -18.20 -27.00 8.61
CA VAL A 31 -18.70 -25.90 7.76
C VAL A 31 -20.23 -26.02 7.73
N PRO A 32 -21.01 -24.97 8.05
CA PRO A 32 -22.45 -25.02 7.91
C PRO A 32 -22.84 -25.12 6.44
N LYS A 33 -23.58 -26.18 6.09
CA LYS A 33 -24.29 -26.31 4.81
C LYS A 33 -25.47 -25.35 4.83
N THR A 34 -25.41 -24.27 4.05
CA THR A 34 -26.60 -23.54 3.62
C THR A 34 -26.55 -23.32 2.11
N SER A 35 -27.53 -23.96 1.47
CA SER A 35 -27.91 -24.06 0.04
C SER A 35 -27.22 -23.16 -1.01
N LEU A 36 -26.32 -23.77 -1.79
CA LEU A 36 -26.00 -23.37 -3.17
C LEU A 36 -26.88 -24.19 -4.16
N ARG A 37 -28.21 -23.97 -4.14
CA ARG A 37 -29.13 -24.66 -5.06
C ARG A 37 -30.03 -23.76 -5.91
N GLU A 38 -29.79 -22.45 -5.94
CA GLU A 38 -30.60 -21.52 -6.76
C GLU A 38 -29.83 -20.69 -7.80
N LEU A 39 -28.54 -20.96 -8.02
CA LEU A 39 -27.82 -20.37 -9.15
C LEU A 39 -27.38 -21.48 -10.10
N GLY A 40 -28.17 -21.65 -11.17
CA GLY A 40 -27.97 -22.61 -12.26
C GLY A 40 -26.69 -22.37 -13.05
N ILE A 41 -25.54 -22.55 -12.41
CA ILE A 41 -24.22 -22.46 -13.02
C ILE A 41 -23.72 -23.89 -13.28
N ARG A 42 -23.83 -24.32 -14.54
CA ARG A 42 -23.13 -25.52 -15.03
C ARG A 42 -21.62 -25.25 -14.97
N ARG A 43 -20.89 -25.92 -14.07
CA ARG A 43 -19.43 -26.05 -14.14
C ARG A 43 -19.09 -27.18 -15.11
N SER A 44 -18.48 -26.86 -16.25
CA SER A 44 -17.75 -27.85 -17.05
C SER A 44 -16.38 -28.07 -16.41
N LEU A 45 -16.19 -29.23 -15.78
CA LEU A 45 -14.88 -29.74 -15.39
C LEU A 45 -14.60 -30.95 -16.28
N HIS A 46 -13.71 -30.79 -17.25
CA HIS A 46 -13.01 -31.86 -17.94
C HIS A 46 -11.62 -31.39 -18.31
N CYS A 47 -10.63 -31.96 -17.63
CA CYS A 47 -9.40 -32.48 -18.22
C CYS A 47 -8.79 -33.42 -17.17
N GLY A 48 -8.78 -34.72 -17.48
CA GLY A 48 -8.01 -35.70 -16.73
C GLY A 48 -6.55 -35.68 -17.17
N GLU A 49 -5.65 -36.16 -16.32
CA GLU A 49 -4.85 -37.35 -16.60
C GLU A 49 -4.02 -37.75 -15.37
N GLU A 50 -4.10 -39.06 -15.12
CA GLU A 50 -3.12 -40.02 -14.58
C GLU A 50 -2.28 -39.71 -13.34
N VAL A 51 -2.57 -40.53 -12.32
CA VAL A 51 -1.78 -40.79 -11.13
C VAL A 51 -0.73 -41.86 -11.46
N THR A 52 0.55 -41.50 -11.37
CA THR A 52 1.65 -42.47 -11.23
C THR A 52 2.41 -42.24 -9.92
N GLN A 53 2.57 -43.31 -9.14
CA GLN A 53 3.15 -43.34 -7.81
C GLN A 53 4.70 -43.35 -7.81
N THR A 54 5.27 -42.68 -6.78
CA THR A 54 6.58 -42.89 -6.08
C THR A 54 7.90 -42.51 -6.78
N PRO A 55 9.02 -42.27 -6.04
CA PRO A 55 9.27 -42.32 -4.58
C PRO A 55 9.93 -41.05 -3.96
N GLN A 56 9.92 -40.96 -2.62
CA GLN A 56 10.72 -39.99 -1.84
C GLN A 56 12.23 -40.20 -2.04
N PRO A 57 13.05 -39.12 -2.10
CA PRO A 57 14.47 -39.21 -1.82
C PRO A 57 14.80 -38.91 -0.35
N SER A 58 15.75 -39.71 0.11
CA SER A 58 16.40 -39.78 1.42
C SER A 58 17.08 -38.49 1.87
N ARG A 59 17.11 -38.31 3.20
CA ARG A 59 18.01 -37.40 3.91
C ARG A 59 19.48 -37.74 3.61
N SER A 60 20.24 -36.76 3.13
CA SER A 60 21.70 -36.73 3.31
C SER A 60 22.23 -35.29 3.31
N SER A 61 22.82 -34.92 4.44
CA SER A 61 23.92 -33.94 4.63
C SER A 61 23.82 -32.59 3.90
N ILE A 62 23.25 -31.58 4.55
CA ILE A 62 23.64 -30.18 4.32
C ILE A 62 24.73 -29.85 5.33
N GLN A 63 25.94 -29.63 4.82
CA GLN A 63 27.05 -29.05 5.56
C GLN A 63 26.67 -27.64 6.00
N THR A 64 26.66 -27.42 7.30
CA THR A 64 26.70 -26.11 7.94
C THR A 64 27.99 -25.40 7.54
N VAL A 65 27.86 -24.29 6.80
CA VAL A 65 28.95 -23.34 6.65
C VAL A 65 28.81 -22.32 7.78
N ASP A 66 29.66 -22.47 8.78
CA ASP A 66 29.90 -21.49 9.83
C ASP A 66 30.54 -20.24 9.22
N TYR A 67 29.92 -19.07 9.42
CA TYR A 67 30.64 -17.80 9.37
C TYR A 67 30.62 -17.16 10.74
N LEU A 68 31.79 -17.18 11.36
CA LEU A 68 32.16 -16.51 12.59
C LEU A 68 32.17 -14.98 12.39
N THR A 69 31.36 -14.32 13.20
CA THR A 69 31.58 -13.08 13.95
C THR A 69 32.71 -12.13 13.53
N SER A 70 32.31 -10.92 13.14
CA SER A 70 33.01 -9.63 13.32
C SER A 70 32.00 -8.55 12.87
N GLU A 71 31.65 -7.47 13.56
CA GLU A 71 32.15 -6.80 14.74
C GLU A 71 30.96 -6.00 15.31
N LYS A 72 30.89 -5.90 16.64
CA LYS A 72 29.87 -5.13 17.36
C LYS A 72 29.99 -3.64 17.03
N THR A 73 29.08 -3.11 16.21
CA THR A 73 28.65 -1.71 16.36
C THR A 73 27.31 -1.69 17.08
N ASN A 74 27.38 -1.24 18.33
CA ASN A 74 26.26 -1.09 19.26
C ASN A 74 25.35 0.08 18.83
N ASN A 75 24.67 -0.04 17.69
CA ASN A 75 23.52 0.82 17.41
C ASN A 75 22.27 0.13 17.94
N ARG A 76 22.10 0.22 19.27
CA ARG A 76 20.76 0.19 19.86
C ARG A 76 19.96 1.30 19.17
N LEU A 77 19.19 0.93 18.15
CA LEU A 77 18.00 1.67 17.77
C LEU A 77 17.08 1.59 18.98
N ILE A 78 17.27 2.55 19.89
CA ILE A 78 16.21 3.03 20.75
C ILE A 78 15.13 3.43 19.75
N ALA A 79 14.09 2.61 19.63
CA ALA A 79 12.84 3.06 19.07
C ALA A 79 12.38 4.19 20.00
N VAL A 80 12.84 5.40 19.70
CA VAL A 80 12.19 6.62 20.14
C VAL A 80 10.85 6.53 19.42
N HIS A 81 9.88 5.92 20.09
CA HIS A 81 8.49 6.15 19.80
C HIS A 81 8.40 7.67 19.67
N PRO A 82 8.05 8.23 18.50
CA PRO A 82 7.67 9.62 18.50
C PRO A 82 6.52 9.64 19.51
N ARG A 83 6.75 10.31 20.65
CA ARG A 83 5.63 10.90 21.37
C ARG A 83 4.97 11.71 20.27
N ILE A 84 3.79 11.25 19.87
CA ILE A 84 2.82 12.09 19.16
C ILE A 84 2.91 13.41 19.94
N PRO A 85 3.41 14.50 19.34
CA PRO A 85 3.28 15.78 19.99
C PRO A 85 1.80 15.86 20.32
N ASN A 86 1.44 16.17 21.57
CA ASN A 86 0.08 16.60 21.85
C ASN A 86 -0.29 17.51 20.69
N ILE A 87 -1.34 17.14 19.97
CA ILE A 87 -2.00 18.11 19.11
C ILE A 87 -2.48 19.13 20.13
N ASP A 88 -1.64 20.12 20.40
CA ASP A 88 -2.07 21.39 20.90
C ASP A 88 -3.07 21.82 19.85
N TYR A 89 -4.34 21.58 20.18
CA TYR A 89 -5.46 22.27 19.60
C TYR A 89 -4.98 23.68 19.33
N VAL A 90 -5.07 24.11 18.07
CA VAL A 90 -4.78 25.48 17.66
C VAL A 90 -5.33 26.40 18.74
N GLY A 91 -4.40 26.88 19.58
CA GLY A 91 -4.73 27.77 20.66
C GLY A 91 -5.34 29.01 20.03
N THR A 92 -6.11 29.72 20.83
CA THR A 92 -6.82 30.98 20.53
C THR A 92 -6.04 32.03 19.71
N ALA A 93 -4.72 31.89 19.53
CA ALA A 93 -3.88 32.70 18.64
C ALA A 93 -4.11 32.48 17.12
N GLY A 94 -4.46 31.27 16.66
CA GLY A 94 -4.65 31.01 15.21
C GLY A 94 -5.93 31.62 14.62
N VAL A 95 -6.92 31.88 15.48
CA VAL A 95 -8.18 32.54 15.09
C VAL A 95 -7.96 34.04 14.87
N ALA A 96 -6.99 34.65 15.57
CA ALA A 96 -6.65 36.07 15.44
C ALA A 96 -5.91 36.41 14.13
N GLU A 97 -5.02 35.53 13.67
CA GLU A 97 -4.33 35.71 12.37
C GLU A 97 -5.27 35.56 11.17
N LEU A 98 -6.22 34.61 11.23
CA LEU A 98 -7.29 34.48 10.23
C LEU A 98 -8.23 35.70 10.21
N TRP A 99 -8.42 36.36 11.36
CA TRP A 99 -9.23 37.57 11.47
C TRP A 99 -8.54 38.81 10.88
N ASN A 100 -7.21 38.93 11.04
CA ASN A 100 -6.43 40.01 10.42
C ASN A 100 -6.28 39.85 8.90
N TYR A 101 -6.21 38.62 8.39
CA TYR A 101 -6.20 38.36 6.95
C TYR A 101 -7.52 38.78 6.27
N ARG A 102 -8.65 38.62 6.98
CA ARG A 102 -9.99 39.02 6.52
C ARG A 102 -10.15 40.54 6.38
N LYS A 103 -9.52 41.35 7.24
CA LYS A 103 -9.55 42.82 7.17
C LYS A 103 -8.82 43.39 5.96
N ASN A 104 -7.78 42.71 5.46
CA ASN A 104 -7.01 43.18 4.31
C ASN A 104 -7.65 42.85 2.96
N LEU A 105 -8.49 41.81 2.88
CA LEU A 105 -9.19 41.43 1.65
C LEU A 105 -10.35 42.37 1.29
N SER A 106 -10.94 43.05 2.28
CA SER A 106 -12.04 44.02 2.06
C SER A 106 -11.61 45.36 1.45
N ALA A 107 -10.31 45.63 1.30
CA ALA A 107 -9.81 46.92 0.81
C ALA A 107 -9.50 46.95 -0.71
N THR A 108 -9.53 45.81 -1.42
CA THR A 108 -8.94 45.74 -2.78
C THR A 108 -9.91 45.36 -3.90
N TYR A 109 -11.15 44.91 -3.61
CA TYR A 109 -12.11 44.52 -4.65
C TYR A 109 -13.54 44.91 -4.30
N PRO A 110 -14.14 45.94 -4.95
CA PRO A 110 -15.54 46.25 -4.80
C PRO A 110 -16.33 45.41 -5.81
N LEU A 111 -16.58 44.14 -5.50
CA LEU A 111 -17.58 43.34 -6.19
C LEU A 111 -18.68 43.03 -5.18
N GLY A 112 -19.74 43.83 -5.27
CA GLY A 112 -20.95 43.65 -4.47
C GLY A 112 -21.59 42.31 -4.80
N LEU A 113 -21.54 41.39 -3.85
CA LEU A 113 -22.47 40.29 -3.65
C LEU A 113 -22.22 39.75 -2.24
N TYR A 114 -23.29 39.70 -1.44
CA TYR A 114 -23.37 39.35 -0.01
C TYR A 114 -22.92 40.45 0.96
N ALA A 115 -23.85 41.36 1.26
CA ALA A 115 -23.93 41.96 2.58
C ALA A 115 -24.17 40.81 3.58
N TYR A 116 -23.13 40.37 4.29
CA TYR A 116 -23.27 39.49 5.43
C TYR A 116 -23.91 40.31 6.56
N ASP A 117 -25.16 40.01 6.88
CA ASP A 117 -25.89 40.61 7.99
C ASP A 117 -25.09 40.44 9.29
N GLN A 118 -24.77 41.54 9.98
CA GLN A 118 -24.04 41.55 11.25
C GLN A 118 -24.99 41.40 12.45
N SER A 119 -26.06 40.63 12.31
CA SER A 119 -26.86 40.20 13.46
C SER A 119 -26.03 39.22 14.30
N ASP A 120 -26.01 39.47 15.62
CA ASP A 120 -25.14 38.88 16.65
C ASP A 120 -24.52 37.51 16.30
N PRO A 121 -23.17 37.34 16.25
CA PRO A 121 -22.53 36.05 15.96
C PRO A 121 -22.65 35.03 17.11
N LEU A 122 -23.13 35.48 18.27
CA LEU A 122 -23.32 34.70 19.50
C LEU A 122 -24.11 33.40 19.30
N PRO A 123 -25.25 33.34 18.58
CA PRO A 123 -26.07 32.13 18.47
C PRO A 123 -25.37 31.01 17.69
N MET A 124 -24.68 31.33 16.60
CA MET A 124 -24.01 30.33 15.75
C MET A 124 -22.75 29.79 16.43
N GLU A 125 -21.99 30.66 17.11
CA GLU A 125 -20.83 30.23 17.90
C GLU A 125 -21.26 29.35 19.10
N LEU A 126 -22.35 29.71 19.79
CA LEU A 126 -22.89 28.90 20.88
C LEU A 126 -23.38 27.54 20.37
N LEU A 127 -24.06 27.51 19.22
CA LEU A 127 -24.55 26.28 18.59
C LEU A 127 -23.42 25.34 18.21
N VAL A 128 -22.34 25.85 17.61
CA VAL A 128 -21.16 25.04 17.26
C VAL A 128 -20.47 24.50 18.52
N ARG A 129 -20.35 25.32 19.57
CA ARG A 129 -19.78 24.90 20.86
C ARG A 129 -20.65 23.85 21.56
N LEU A 130 -21.97 24.03 21.55
CA LEU A 130 -22.93 23.08 22.11
C LEU A 130 -22.89 21.75 21.34
N PHE A 131 -22.85 21.81 20.01
CA PHE A 131 -22.70 20.63 19.16
C PHE A 131 -21.39 19.89 19.45
N GLY A 132 -20.28 20.61 19.58
CA GLY A 132 -18.99 20.03 19.99
C GLY A 132 -19.03 19.38 21.37
N LEU A 133 -19.69 20.00 22.35
CA LEU A 133 -19.93 19.45 23.69
C LEU A 133 -20.76 18.18 23.64
N VAL A 134 -21.84 18.16 22.86
CA VAL A 134 -22.68 16.98 22.66
C VAL A 134 -21.88 15.86 22.01
N GLN A 135 -21.10 16.15 20.96
CA GLN A 135 -20.21 15.14 20.34
C GLN A 135 -19.17 14.60 21.33
N MET A 136 -18.59 15.46 22.18
CA MET A 136 -17.63 15.04 23.20
C MET A 136 -18.26 14.12 24.25
N LEU A 137 -19.45 14.46 24.74
CA LEU A 137 -20.20 13.62 25.68
C LEU A 137 -20.63 12.30 25.06
N LEU A 138 -21.14 12.32 23.83
CA LEU A 138 -21.46 11.11 23.06
C LEU A 138 -20.23 10.24 22.87
N HIS A 139 -19.07 10.82 22.54
CA HIS A 139 -17.81 10.08 22.43
C HIS A 139 -17.42 9.43 23.75
N TRP A 140 -17.51 10.15 24.88
CA TRP A 140 -17.21 9.60 26.21
C TRP A 140 -18.12 8.43 26.60
N ILE A 141 -19.40 8.50 26.22
CA ILE A 141 -20.37 7.44 26.50
C ILE A 141 -20.12 6.25 25.57
N ILE A 142 -19.94 6.47 24.26
CA ILE A 142 -19.88 5.43 23.24
C ILE A 142 -18.53 4.69 23.24
N THR A 143 -17.41 5.41 23.42
CA THR A 143 -16.05 4.85 23.35
C THR A 143 -15.80 3.65 24.28
N PRO A 144 -16.22 3.60 25.56
CA PRO A 144 -16.04 2.41 26.38
C PRO A 144 -16.83 1.20 25.86
N PHE A 145 -18.04 1.39 25.33
CA PHE A 145 -18.81 0.30 24.72
C PHE A 145 -18.19 -0.18 23.40
N ILE A 146 -17.75 0.73 22.52
CA ILE A 146 -17.02 0.37 21.30
C ILE A 146 -15.72 -0.35 21.66
N SER A 147 -14.97 0.15 22.63
CA SER A 147 -13.70 -0.46 23.08
C SER A 147 -13.93 -1.87 23.64
N LEU A 148 -14.97 -2.06 24.46
CA LEU A 148 -15.34 -3.38 24.99
C LEU A 148 -15.81 -4.33 23.88
N TRP A 149 -16.59 -3.84 22.92
CA TRP A 149 -17.05 -4.60 21.76
C TRP A 149 -15.90 -4.98 20.81
N MET A 150 -14.94 -4.07 20.60
CA MET A 150 -13.76 -4.30 19.77
C MET A 150 -12.70 -5.17 20.46
N ARG A 151 -12.61 -5.17 21.79
CA ARG A 151 -11.70 -6.02 22.58
C ARG A 151 -11.85 -7.52 22.26
N ASN A 152 -13.05 -7.94 21.86
CA ASN A 152 -13.35 -9.34 21.54
C ASN A 152 -13.19 -9.68 20.05
N LYS A 153 -12.86 -8.72 19.19
CA LYS A 153 -12.57 -9.02 17.78
C LYS A 153 -11.13 -9.51 17.66
N ILE A 154 -10.96 -10.78 17.34
CA ILE A 154 -9.66 -11.38 17.01
C ILE A 154 -9.09 -10.66 15.79
N ILE A 155 -8.16 -9.73 16.01
CA ILE A 155 -7.37 -9.13 14.92
C ILE A 155 -6.46 -10.24 14.38
N ARG A 156 -6.82 -10.82 13.24
CA ARG A 156 -5.97 -11.77 12.52
C ARG A 156 -4.76 -11.01 12.00
N ARG A 157 -3.61 -11.21 12.64
CA ARG A 157 -2.35 -10.63 12.18
C ARG A 157 -1.79 -11.48 11.04
N PRO A 158 -1.29 -10.86 9.96
CA PRO A 158 -0.58 -11.61 8.92
C PRO A 158 0.69 -12.24 9.49
N PRO A 159 1.19 -13.32 8.88
CA PRO A 159 2.51 -13.86 9.24
C PRO A 159 3.61 -12.79 9.06
N PRO A 160 4.66 -12.80 9.92
CA PRO A 160 5.78 -11.87 9.78
C PRO A 160 6.55 -12.12 8.47
N ILE A 161 7.29 -11.11 8.02
CA ILE A 161 8.22 -11.25 6.90
C ILE A 161 9.39 -12.12 7.37
N LYS A 162 9.72 -13.17 6.59
CA LYS A 162 10.83 -14.09 6.88
C LYS A 162 11.95 -14.02 5.86
N ASN A 163 11.63 -13.63 4.63
CA ASN A 163 12.59 -13.58 3.53
C ASN A 163 13.21 -12.16 3.46
N PRO A 164 14.53 -12.02 3.64
CA PRO A 164 15.21 -10.71 3.63
C PRO A 164 15.08 -9.95 2.31
N LEU A 165 14.80 -10.63 1.18
CA LEU A 165 14.57 -9.97 -0.12
C LEU A 165 13.32 -9.06 -0.07
N LEU A 166 12.34 -9.42 0.75
CA LEU A 166 11.13 -8.63 0.97
C LEU A 166 11.39 -7.37 1.79
N GLU A 167 12.59 -7.19 2.34
CA GLU A 167 13.01 -6.03 3.13
C GLU A 167 14.07 -5.19 2.41
N ARG A 168 14.18 -5.35 1.09
CA ARG A 168 15.05 -4.53 0.24
C ARG A 168 14.24 -3.56 -0.63
N SER A 169 14.89 -2.47 -1.02
CA SER A 169 14.36 -1.47 -1.94
C SER A 169 14.39 -1.97 -3.38
N ALA A 170 13.54 -1.39 -4.24
CA ALA A 170 13.50 -1.77 -5.65
C ALA A 170 14.82 -1.43 -6.34
N THR A 171 15.41 -0.28 -6.02
CA THR A 171 16.70 0.15 -6.56
C THR A 171 17.82 -0.82 -6.16
N TYR A 172 17.82 -1.29 -4.90
CA TYR A 172 18.76 -2.32 -4.46
C TYR A 172 18.58 -3.64 -5.22
N LEU A 173 17.33 -4.12 -5.32
CA LEU A 173 17.02 -5.38 -5.99
C LEU A 173 17.39 -5.32 -7.48
N ALA A 174 17.03 -4.24 -8.18
CA ALA A 174 17.36 -4.05 -9.58
C ALA A 174 18.87 -4.07 -9.81
N ARG A 175 19.65 -3.38 -8.96
CA ARG A 175 21.11 -3.39 -9.03
C ARG A 175 21.67 -4.80 -8.86
N LYS A 176 21.21 -5.53 -7.84
CA LYS A 176 21.68 -6.90 -7.56
C LYS A 176 21.31 -7.90 -8.66
N ILE A 177 20.17 -7.71 -9.32
CA ILE A 177 19.78 -8.50 -10.49
C ILE A 177 20.69 -8.17 -11.68
N ARG A 178 20.90 -6.87 -11.96
CA ARG A 178 21.79 -6.43 -13.06
C ARG A 178 23.23 -6.92 -12.90
N THR A 179 23.75 -6.99 -11.67
CA THR A 179 25.10 -7.51 -11.40
C THR A 179 25.19 -9.04 -11.38
N GLY A 180 24.06 -9.74 -11.52
CA GLY A 180 23.99 -11.21 -11.44
C GLY A 180 24.17 -11.78 -10.02
N GLU A 181 24.12 -10.94 -8.99
CA GLU A 181 24.22 -11.35 -7.59
C GLU A 181 22.91 -11.94 -7.05
N LEU A 182 21.78 -11.55 -7.65
CA LEU A 182 20.46 -12.13 -7.39
C LEU A 182 19.79 -12.53 -8.69
N ARG A 183 19.03 -13.61 -8.65
CA ARG A 183 18.14 -13.99 -9.74
C ARG A 183 16.81 -13.24 -9.65
N SER A 184 16.33 -12.73 -10.77
CA SER A 184 15.00 -12.12 -10.87
C SER A 184 13.91 -13.13 -10.53
N GLU A 185 14.06 -14.40 -10.94
CA GLU A 185 13.10 -15.46 -10.62
C GLU A 185 12.94 -15.63 -9.10
N ASP A 186 14.04 -15.71 -8.35
CA ASP A 186 14.02 -15.87 -6.88
C ASP A 186 13.38 -14.65 -6.20
N VAL A 187 13.67 -13.45 -6.69
CA VAL A 187 13.06 -12.21 -6.18
C VAL A 187 11.56 -12.23 -6.45
N VAL A 188 11.12 -12.41 -7.69
CA VAL A 188 9.69 -12.40 -8.05
C VAL A 188 8.94 -13.50 -7.32
N PHE A 189 9.49 -14.71 -7.26
CA PHE A 189 8.91 -15.83 -6.52
C PHE A 189 8.73 -15.50 -5.03
N SER A 190 9.73 -14.89 -4.39
CA SER A 190 9.64 -14.47 -2.98
C SER A 190 8.47 -13.51 -2.72
N PHE A 191 8.21 -12.57 -3.63
CA PHE A 191 7.07 -11.66 -3.51
C PHE A 191 5.74 -12.37 -3.79
N ILE A 192 5.69 -13.31 -4.73
CA ILE A 192 4.49 -14.13 -4.98
C ILE A 192 4.13 -14.98 -3.76
N GLU A 193 5.11 -15.64 -3.13
CA GLU A 193 4.88 -16.38 -1.89
C GLU A 193 4.36 -15.47 -0.77
N ARG A 194 4.92 -14.26 -0.67
CA ARG A 194 4.42 -13.27 0.28
C ARG A 194 2.96 -12.92 0.01
N VAL A 195 2.60 -12.64 -1.24
CA VAL A 195 1.21 -12.36 -1.63
C VAL A 195 0.31 -13.52 -1.20
N ASN A 196 0.65 -14.76 -1.55
CA ASN A 196 -0.14 -15.94 -1.21
C ASN A 196 -0.31 -16.11 0.31
N ALA A 197 0.73 -15.84 1.09
CA ALA A 197 0.69 -15.98 2.55
C ALA A 197 -0.19 -14.93 3.25
N VAL A 198 -0.40 -13.76 2.64
CA VAL A 198 -1.07 -12.63 3.32
C VAL A 198 -2.33 -12.13 2.64
N ASN A 199 -2.57 -12.45 1.36
CA ASN A 199 -3.70 -11.89 0.64
C ASN A 199 -5.05 -12.27 1.29
N ALA A 200 -5.16 -13.43 1.94
CA ALA A 200 -6.37 -13.81 2.69
C ALA A 200 -6.68 -12.92 3.90
N TYR A 201 -5.71 -12.15 4.40
CA TYR A 201 -5.89 -11.21 5.52
C TYR A 201 -6.29 -9.82 5.03
N PHE A 202 -5.83 -9.44 3.84
CA PHE A 202 -5.97 -8.10 3.32
C PHE A 202 -7.02 -8.00 2.22
N ASN A 203 -7.01 -8.95 1.29
CA ASN A 203 -7.70 -9.04 0.00
C ASN A 203 -7.18 -8.07 -1.08
N SER A 204 -5.89 -7.73 -0.99
CA SER A 204 -5.26 -6.65 -1.76
C SER A 204 -5.19 -6.87 -3.27
N VAL A 205 -5.17 -8.13 -3.71
CA VAL A 205 -5.02 -8.52 -5.12
C VAL A 205 -6.39 -8.86 -5.70
N VAL A 206 -6.75 -8.17 -6.79
CA VAL A 206 -7.97 -8.45 -7.58
C VAL A 206 -7.71 -9.59 -8.56
N GLN A 207 -6.59 -9.53 -9.27
CA GLN A 207 -6.17 -10.53 -10.23
C GLN A 207 -4.63 -10.59 -10.27
N ASP A 208 -4.08 -11.79 -10.15
CA ASP A 208 -2.66 -12.05 -10.28
C ASP A 208 -2.25 -12.36 -11.73
N ARG A 209 -0.94 -12.29 -12.00
CA ARG A 209 -0.31 -12.77 -13.23
C ARG A 209 0.94 -13.58 -12.95
N PHE A 210 0.93 -14.38 -11.88
CA PHE A 210 2.14 -14.99 -11.32
C PHE A 210 2.91 -15.88 -12.31
N SER A 211 2.20 -16.68 -13.11
CA SER A 211 2.82 -17.54 -14.13
C SER A 211 3.57 -16.72 -15.19
N ALA A 212 2.93 -15.67 -15.72
CA ALA A 212 3.54 -14.77 -16.69
C ALA A 212 4.71 -13.98 -16.08
N ALA A 213 4.56 -13.53 -14.83
CA ALA A 213 5.62 -12.80 -14.12
C ALA A 213 6.87 -13.68 -13.88
N LEU A 214 6.69 -14.95 -13.50
CA LEU A 214 7.81 -15.88 -13.34
C LEU A 214 8.51 -16.19 -14.67
N LYS A 215 7.74 -16.29 -15.77
CA LYS A 215 8.33 -16.42 -17.10
C LYS A 215 9.16 -15.18 -17.46
N GLU A 216 8.61 -13.98 -17.29
CA GLU A 216 9.34 -12.73 -17.53
C GLU A 216 10.60 -12.64 -16.66
N ALA A 217 10.55 -13.12 -15.42
CA ALA A 217 11.71 -13.15 -14.52
C ALA A 217 12.81 -14.11 -15.00
N ARG A 218 12.45 -15.28 -15.55
CA ARG A 218 13.40 -16.20 -16.19
C ARG A 218 14.03 -15.59 -17.44
N ASP A 219 13.21 -14.94 -18.28
CA ASP A 219 13.70 -14.25 -19.48
C ASP A 219 14.72 -13.16 -19.08
N VAL A 220 14.54 -12.49 -17.93
CA VAL A 220 15.54 -11.56 -17.35
C VAL A 220 16.81 -12.29 -16.91
N ASP A 221 16.71 -13.41 -16.20
CA ASP A 221 17.87 -14.20 -15.77
C ASP A 221 18.70 -14.67 -16.98
N GLU A 222 18.04 -15.11 -18.06
CA GLU A 222 18.69 -15.50 -19.32
C GLU A 222 19.40 -14.32 -19.99
N LEU A 223 18.78 -13.13 -19.99
CA LEU A 223 19.41 -11.91 -20.48
C LEU A 223 20.69 -11.58 -19.70
N ILE A 224 20.66 -11.67 -18.37
CA ILE A 224 21.84 -11.42 -17.52
C ILE A 224 22.92 -12.49 -17.78
N ALA A 225 22.53 -13.76 -17.90
CA ALA A 225 23.45 -14.86 -18.19
C ALA A 225 24.13 -14.72 -19.56
N SER A 226 23.42 -14.18 -20.56
CA SER A 226 23.95 -13.96 -21.91
C SER A 226 25.10 -12.96 -21.96
N LYS A 227 25.20 -12.06 -20.97
CA LYS A 227 26.18 -10.95 -20.92
C LYS A 227 26.18 -10.07 -22.18
N THR A 228 25.07 -10.01 -22.90
CA THR A 228 24.95 -9.24 -24.16
C THR A 228 25.01 -7.73 -23.92
N LYS A 229 24.65 -7.28 -22.71
CA LYS A 229 24.64 -5.86 -22.31
C LYS A 229 25.49 -5.66 -21.07
N THR A 230 26.15 -4.51 -20.97
CA THR A 230 26.87 -4.13 -19.74
C THR A 230 25.90 -3.73 -18.63
N VAL A 231 26.39 -3.73 -17.39
CA VAL A 231 25.58 -3.33 -16.22
C VAL A 231 25.09 -1.89 -16.36
N GLU A 232 25.92 -1.00 -16.91
CA GLU A 232 25.62 0.42 -17.13
C GLU A 232 24.55 0.60 -18.21
N GLN A 233 24.62 -0.18 -19.30
CA GLN A 233 23.59 -0.17 -20.34
C GLN A 233 22.25 -0.64 -19.77
N LEU A 234 22.25 -1.74 -18.98
CA LEU A 234 21.04 -2.24 -18.33
C LEU A 234 20.49 -1.26 -17.31
N GLU A 235 21.33 -0.54 -16.58
CA GLU A 235 20.89 0.48 -15.63
C GLU A 235 20.23 1.68 -16.32
N PHE A 236 20.78 2.11 -17.44
CA PHE A 236 20.23 3.22 -18.22
C PHE A 236 18.91 2.84 -18.92
N GLU A 237 18.87 1.68 -19.59
CA GLU A 237 17.70 1.26 -20.37
C GLU A 237 16.59 0.66 -19.50
N THR A 238 16.98 -0.09 -18.46
CA THR A 238 16.07 -0.88 -17.60
C THR A 238 16.40 -0.68 -16.12
N PRO A 239 16.17 0.53 -15.57
CA PRO A 239 16.55 0.86 -14.19
C PRO A 239 15.86 0.01 -13.12
N PHE A 240 14.74 -0.66 -13.45
CA PHE A 240 14.02 -1.58 -12.56
C PHE A 240 13.98 -3.02 -13.07
N LEU A 241 14.99 -3.42 -13.87
CA LEU A 241 15.09 -4.77 -14.45
C LEU A 241 14.83 -5.88 -13.42
N GLY A 242 13.84 -6.72 -13.70
CA GLY A 242 13.53 -7.91 -12.93
C GLY A 242 12.84 -7.65 -11.59
N VAL A 243 12.48 -6.41 -11.27
CA VAL A 243 11.85 -6.05 -9.99
C VAL A 243 10.33 -6.21 -10.06
N PRO A 244 9.69 -6.88 -9.08
CA PRO A 244 8.24 -7.01 -9.04
C PRO A 244 7.55 -5.67 -8.74
N VAL A 245 6.47 -5.38 -9.47
CA VAL A 245 5.63 -4.19 -9.28
C VAL A 245 4.14 -4.58 -9.24
N THR A 246 3.36 -3.84 -8.46
CA THR A 246 1.89 -3.94 -8.46
C THR A 246 1.27 -2.75 -9.15
N ILE A 247 0.13 -2.95 -9.80
CA ILE A 247 -0.58 -1.89 -10.52
C ILE A 247 -1.97 -1.73 -9.89
N LYS A 248 -2.32 -0.54 -9.42
CA LYS A 248 -3.68 -0.26 -8.97
C LYS A 248 -4.66 -0.52 -10.11
N GLU A 249 -5.77 -1.22 -9.86
CA GLU A 249 -6.72 -1.66 -10.89
C GLU A 249 -7.22 -0.52 -11.79
N SER A 250 -7.34 0.70 -11.26
CA SER A 250 -7.70 1.90 -12.04
C SER A 250 -6.70 2.26 -13.14
N CYS A 251 -5.45 1.82 -13.04
CA CYS A 251 -4.38 2.04 -14.02
C CYS A 251 -4.29 0.82 -14.95
N ALA A 252 -4.65 0.99 -16.23
CA ALA A 252 -4.73 -0.11 -17.18
C ALA A 252 -3.42 -0.90 -17.32
N LEU A 253 -3.51 -2.22 -17.07
CA LEU A 253 -2.50 -3.21 -17.37
C LEU A 253 -3.10 -4.24 -18.35
N LYS A 254 -2.52 -4.34 -19.55
CA LYS A 254 -3.08 -5.13 -20.66
C LYS A 254 -3.47 -6.55 -20.25
N GLY A 255 -4.70 -6.95 -20.57
CA GLY A 255 -5.26 -8.28 -20.31
C GLY A 255 -5.69 -8.53 -18.86
N MET A 256 -5.51 -7.56 -17.96
CA MET A 256 -5.85 -7.66 -16.55
C MET A 256 -7.15 -6.89 -16.24
N SER A 257 -7.75 -7.20 -15.09
CA SER A 257 -8.97 -6.57 -14.60
C SER A 257 -8.87 -5.06 -14.62
N HIS A 258 -9.94 -4.42 -15.11
CA HIS A 258 -10.10 -2.96 -15.15
C HIS A 258 -11.53 -2.57 -14.74
N CYS A 259 -12.04 -3.29 -13.73
CA CYS A 259 -13.41 -3.14 -13.21
C CYS A 259 -13.52 -1.98 -12.20
N VAL A 260 -12.40 -1.66 -11.55
CA VAL A 260 -12.22 -0.53 -10.63
C VAL A 260 -13.18 -0.63 -9.44
N GLY A 261 -13.25 -1.84 -8.87
CA GLY A 261 -14.14 -2.17 -7.75
C GLY A 261 -15.64 -2.07 -8.04
N SER A 262 -16.07 -1.92 -9.31
CA SER A 262 -17.47 -1.68 -9.68
C SER A 262 -18.14 -2.92 -10.29
N ILE A 263 -19.29 -3.32 -9.73
CA ILE A 263 -20.04 -4.52 -10.16
C ILE A 263 -20.51 -4.43 -11.62
N PRO A 264 -21.10 -3.31 -12.10
CA PRO A 264 -21.50 -3.19 -13.50
C PRO A 264 -20.34 -3.35 -14.51
N ARG A 265 -19.10 -3.21 -14.04
CA ARG A 265 -17.89 -3.33 -14.86
C ARG A 265 -17.21 -4.69 -14.72
N LEU A 266 -17.79 -5.62 -13.96
CA LEU A 266 -17.19 -6.92 -13.70
C LEU A 266 -16.89 -7.65 -15.01
N GLY A 267 -15.65 -8.14 -15.15
CA GLY A 267 -15.17 -8.84 -16.34
C GLY A 267 -14.53 -7.93 -17.40
N ILE A 268 -14.62 -6.59 -17.25
CA ILE A 268 -13.88 -5.67 -18.11
C ILE A 268 -12.38 -5.83 -17.86
N LYS A 269 -11.62 -5.97 -18.95
CA LYS A 269 -10.17 -6.05 -18.96
C LYS A 269 -9.59 -4.90 -19.76
N ALA A 270 -8.39 -4.47 -19.42
CA ALA A 270 -7.70 -3.44 -20.18
C ALA A 270 -7.16 -3.99 -21.51
N ASP A 271 -7.44 -3.31 -22.62
CA ASP A 271 -6.97 -3.72 -23.96
C ASP A 271 -5.49 -3.39 -24.20
N ALA A 272 -4.97 -2.39 -23.49
CA ALA A 272 -3.59 -1.93 -23.58
C ALA A 272 -3.08 -1.42 -22.23
N ASP A 273 -1.76 -1.34 -22.10
CA ASP A 273 -1.14 -0.66 -20.97
C ASP A 273 -1.39 0.85 -21.05
N GLY A 274 -1.79 1.43 -19.92
CA GLY A 274 -1.79 2.88 -19.72
C GLY A 274 -0.38 3.46 -19.81
N GLY A 275 -0.28 4.78 -20.02
CA GLY A 275 1.00 5.44 -20.30
C GLY A 275 2.08 5.18 -19.23
N ALA A 276 1.74 5.40 -17.96
CA ALA A 276 2.66 5.17 -16.85
C ALA A 276 2.99 3.69 -16.64
N VAL A 277 2.01 2.79 -16.82
CA VAL A 277 2.20 1.33 -16.70
C VAL A 277 3.15 0.83 -17.78
N ARG A 278 2.98 1.32 -19.02
CA ARG A 278 3.87 1.02 -20.15
C ARG A 278 5.30 1.47 -19.87
N ALA A 279 5.48 2.68 -19.34
CA ALA A 279 6.80 3.20 -19.01
C ALA A 279 7.50 2.36 -17.92
N ILE A 280 6.75 1.96 -16.88
CA ILE A 280 7.25 1.08 -15.82
C ILE A 280 7.64 -0.30 -16.38
N ARG A 281 6.82 -0.93 -17.23
CA ARG A 281 7.20 -2.18 -17.88
C ARG A 281 8.44 -2.05 -18.77
N LYS A 282 8.53 -0.95 -19.54
CA LYS A 282 9.71 -0.66 -20.38
C LYS A 282 10.99 -0.51 -19.56
N SER A 283 10.88 -0.05 -18.31
CA SER A 283 12.03 0.01 -17.38
C SER A 283 12.52 -1.35 -16.86
N GLY A 284 11.90 -2.45 -17.30
CA GLY A 284 12.26 -3.81 -16.92
C GLY A 284 11.56 -4.31 -15.65
N ALA A 285 10.69 -3.51 -15.02
CA ALA A 285 9.88 -3.95 -13.90
C ALA A 285 8.81 -4.97 -14.36
N ILE A 286 8.52 -5.95 -13.52
CA ILE A 286 7.64 -7.08 -13.80
C ILE A 286 6.34 -6.92 -13.01
N PRO A 287 5.21 -6.57 -13.65
CA PRO A 287 3.93 -6.55 -12.96
C PRO A 287 3.56 -7.94 -12.44
N ILE A 288 3.21 -8.09 -11.17
CA ILE A 288 2.83 -9.40 -10.58
C ILE A 288 1.32 -9.52 -10.32
N ALA A 289 0.63 -8.39 -10.17
CA ALA A 289 -0.80 -8.35 -9.87
C ALA A 289 -1.41 -6.96 -10.14
N VAL A 290 -2.73 -6.95 -10.35
CA VAL A 290 -3.55 -5.74 -10.19
C VAL A 290 -4.15 -5.69 -8.78
N THR A 291 -4.04 -4.54 -8.14
CA THR A 291 -4.45 -4.34 -6.74
C THR A 291 -5.73 -3.55 -6.63
N ASN A 292 -6.45 -3.82 -5.55
CA ASN A 292 -7.80 -3.34 -5.36
C ASN A 292 -7.90 -1.82 -5.11
N THR A 293 -9.06 -1.24 -5.41
CA THR A 293 -9.41 0.17 -5.26
C THR A 293 -10.87 0.31 -4.84
N PRO A 294 -11.29 1.33 -4.08
CA PRO A 294 -12.72 1.56 -3.85
C PRO A 294 -13.44 1.71 -5.20
N GLU A 295 -14.74 1.41 -5.21
CA GLU A 295 -15.57 1.53 -6.40
C GLU A 295 -15.38 2.90 -7.05
N LEU A 296 -14.97 2.90 -8.33
CA LEU A 296 -14.67 4.08 -9.12
C LEU A 296 -13.62 5.02 -8.48
N CYS A 297 -12.77 4.51 -7.60
CA CYS A 297 -11.83 5.30 -6.80
C CYS A 297 -12.49 6.34 -5.87
N LEU A 298 -13.80 6.26 -5.60
CA LEU A 298 -14.57 7.25 -4.84
C LEU A 298 -14.66 6.91 -3.35
N GLY A 299 -13.52 6.61 -2.73
CA GLY A 299 -13.46 6.30 -1.30
C GLY A 299 -12.09 6.51 -0.69
N TYR A 300 -12.06 6.85 0.60
CA TYR A 300 -10.85 6.86 1.42
C TYR A 300 -10.54 5.48 2.00
N GLU A 301 -11.56 4.64 2.15
CA GLU A 301 -11.45 3.24 2.54
C GLU A 301 -11.70 2.34 1.32
N THR A 302 -10.89 1.29 1.18
CA THR A 302 -11.05 0.32 0.11
C THR A 302 -11.91 -0.84 0.59
N ASN A 303 -13.21 -0.58 0.72
CA ASN A 303 -14.22 -1.60 0.98
C ASN A 303 -15.15 -1.68 -0.23
N ASN A 304 -15.02 -2.72 -1.04
CA ASN A 304 -15.91 -2.95 -2.16
C ASN A 304 -16.31 -4.44 -2.19
N LEU A 305 -17.37 -4.73 -2.95
CA LEU A 305 -17.92 -6.08 -3.05
C LEU A 305 -17.06 -7.02 -3.94
N VAL A 306 -15.99 -6.49 -4.53
CA VAL A 306 -15.12 -7.18 -5.49
C VAL A 306 -13.83 -7.70 -4.83
N THR A 307 -13.21 -7.00 -3.86
CA THR A 307 -12.07 -7.39 -2.97
C THR A 307 -11.76 -6.26 -1.93
N VAL A 308 -10.71 -6.32 -1.06
CA VAL A 308 -10.40 -5.29 -0.01
C VAL A 308 -8.89 -4.96 0.16
N MET A 309 -8.53 -3.69 0.37
CA MET A 309 -7.26 -3.06 0.89
C MET A 309 -5.80 -3.46 0.50
N VAL A 310 -4.99 -2.41 0.25
CA VAL A 310 -3.59 -2.37 -0.27
C VAL A 310 -2.57 -1.99 0.82
N SER A 311 -1.86 -2.95 1.41
CA SER A 311 -0.49 -2.82 1.98
C SER A 311 -0.17 -4.02 2.87
N SER A 312 0.70 -4.91 2.40
CA SER A 312 1.00 -6.15 3.14
C SER A 312 2.45 -6.62 2.99
N GLY A 313 3.32 -5.75 2.46
CA GLY A 313 4.67 -6.13 2.03
C GLY A 313 4.69 -6.99 0.76
N SER A 314 3.53 -7.16 0.11
CA SER A 314 3.33 -7.97 -1.10
C SER A 314 3.84 -7.32 -2.38
N SER A 315 4.33 -6.07 -2.30
CA SER A 315 5.06 -5.39 -3.36
C SER A 315 6.11 -4.45 -2.77
N VAL A 316 7.17 -4.18 -3.52
CA VAL A 316 8.22 -3.19 -3.16
C VAL A 316 7.91 -1.81 -3.75
N ILE A 317 7.31 -1.77 -4.93
CA ILE A 317 6.87 -0.57 -5.63
C ILE A 317 5.49 -0.77 -6.26
N SER A 318 4.71 0.30 -6.39
CA SER A 318 3.36 0.23 -6.98
C SER A 318 3.02 1.46 -7.81
N VAL A 319 2.36 1.25 -8.94
CA VAL A 319 1.73 2.31 -9.73
C VAL A 319 0.34 2.56 -9.16
N SER A 320 0.00 3.82 -8.90
CA SER A 320 -1.28 4.23 -8.31
C SER A 320 -1.75 5.58 -8.88
N SER A 321 -2.92 6.04 -8.46
CA SER A 321 -3.53 7.30 -8.92
C SER A 321 -4.06 8.13 -7.75
N ASP A 322 -4.03 9.46 -7.89
CA ASP A 322 -4.45 10.41 -6.87
C ASP A 322 -5.17 11.61 -7.52
N ILE A 323 -6.38 11.90 -7.02
CA ILE A 323 -7.13 13.13 -7.28
C ILE A 323 -7.15 13.97 -6.00
N ALA A 324 -7.63 13.37 -4.91
CA ALA A 324 -7.87 14.02 -3.63
C ALA A 324 -7.16 13.34 -2.44
N GLY A 325 -6.05 12.64 -2.70
CA GLY A 325 -5.25 11.96 -1.68
C GLY A 325 -5.11 10.45 -1.87
N SER A 326 -5.62 9.87 -2.95
CA SER A 326 -5.68 8.41 -3.16
C SER A 326 -4.31 7.72 -3.34
N ILE A 327 -3.20 8.46 -3.36
CA ILE A 327 -1.83 7.95 -3.14
C ILE A 327 -1.36 8.26 -1.72
N ARG A 328 -1.49 9.52 -1.30
CA ARG A 328 -0.89 10.03 -0.05
C ARG A 328 -1.55 9.46 1.21
N ILE A 329 -2.87 9.37 1.23
CA ILE A 329 -3.67 8.86 2.36
C ILE A 329 -3.40 7.37 2.60
N PRO A 330 -3.51 6.47 1.61
CA PRO A 330 -3.18 5.06 1.86
C PRO A 330 -1.70 4.88 2.18
N ALA A 331 -0.79 5.68 1.61
CA ALA A 331 0.62 5.62 1.98
C ALA A 331 0.84 5.96 3.46
N MET A 332 0.20 7.03 3.95
CA MET A 332 0.23 7.46 5.35
C MET A 332 -0.32 6.39 6.30
N PHE A 333 -1.49 5.82 6.01
CA PHE A 333 -2.10 4.80 6.87
C PHE A 333 -1.30 3.50 6.95
N ASN A 334 -0.48 3.23 5.95
CA ASN A 334 0.27 1.98 5.84
C ASN A 334 1.77 2.15 6.11
N GLY A 335 2.21 3.34 6.51
CA GLY A 335 3.61 3.61 6.84
C GLY A 335 4.57 3.44 5.65
N VAL A 336 4.12 3.81 4.44
CA VAL A 336 4.92 3.76 3.21
C VAL A 336 4.98 5.14 2.56
N PHE A 337 5.80 5.29 1.53
CA PHE A 337 5.95 6.55 0.81
C PHE A 337 5.00 6.59 -0.39
N GLY A 338 4.30 7.71 -0.55
CA GLY A 338 3.43 7.94 -1.70
C GLY A 338 3.63 9.34 -2.25
N HIS A 339 3.86 9.47 -3.56
CA HIS A 339 4.08 10.76 -4.19
C HIS A 339 2.97 11.08 -5.20
N LYS A 340 2.31 12.22 -4.99
CA LYS A 340 1.39 12.83 -5.95
C LYS A 340 2.19 13.84 -6.80
N PRO A 341 2.59 13.50 -8.04
CA PRO A 341 3.36 14.42 -8.86
C PRO A 341 2.54 15.64 -9.28
N THR A 342 3.25 16.64 -9.82
CA THR A 342 2.63 17.75 -10.54
C THR A 342 1.84 17.20 -11.75
N PRO A 343 0.58 17.61 -11.96
CA PRO A 343 -0.21 17.21 -13.12
C PRO A 343 0.49 17.51 -14.45
N GLY A 344 0.22 16.69 -15.48
CA GLY A 344 0.75 16.86 -16.84
C GLY A 344 2.14 16.26 -17.10
N TYR A 345 2.88 15.81 -16.07
CA TYR A 345 4.21 15.21 -16.26
C TYR A 345 4.19 13.69 -16.39
N VAL A 346 3.28 13.02 -15.70
CA VAL A 346 3.05 11.58 -15.82
C VAL A 346 1.77 11.36 -16.63
N PRO A 347 1.80 10.58 -17.73
CA PRO A 347 0.63 10.35 -18.55
C PRO A 347 -0.44 9.59 -17.78
N ILE A 348 -1.67 10.11 -17.83
CA ILE A 348 -2.86 9.52 -17.22
C ILE A 348 -3.63 8.60 -18.20
N THR A 349 -3.12 8.41 -19.41
CA THR A 349 -3.75 7.56 -20.42
C THR A 349 -3.94 6.13 -19.91
N GLY A 350 -5.13 5.55 -20.15
CA GLY A 350 -5.50 4.24 -19.63
C GLY A 350 -5.94 4.24 -18.15
N HIS A 351 -6.08 5.40 -17.51
CA HIS A 351 -6.72 5.49 -16.20
C HIS A 351 -8.25 5.45 -16.32
N PHE A 352 -8.92 4.77 -15.38
CA PHE A 352 -10.37 4.81 -15.20
C PHE A 352 -10.70 4.88 -13.69
N PRO A 353 -11.69 5.69 -13.27
CA PRO A 353 -12.54 6.56 -14.09
C PRO A 353 -11.80 7.80 -14.62
N ASN A 354 -12.21 8.25 -15.79
CA ASN A 354 -11.79 9.52 -16.38
C ASN A 354 -13.01 10.41 -16.64
N ALA A 355 -12.77 11.71 -16.81
CA ALA A 355 -13.79 12.68 -17.20
C ALA A 355 -13.29 13.50 -18.38
N PRO A 356 -14.19 13.94 -19.30
CA PRO A 356 -13.82 14.76 -20.45
C PRO A 356 -13.52 16.22 -20.08
N ASP A 357 -13.76 16.62 -18.84
CA ASP A 357 -13.50 17.98 -18.36
C ASP A 357 -11.98 18.28 -18.35
N PRO A 358 -11.50 19.33 -19.04
CA PRO A 358 -10.09 19.73 -19.03
C PRO A 358 -9.54 20.02 -17.62
N ALA A 359 -10.38 20.38 -16.66
CA ALA A 359 -9.99 20.55 -15.26
C ALA A 359 -9.64 19.21 -14.59
N PHE A 360 -10.21 18.10 -15.05
CA PHE A 360 -9.94 16.76 -14.50
C PHE A 360 -8.47 16.37 -14.68
N GLU A 361 -7.87 16.69 -15.83
CA GLU A 361 -6.45 16.43 -16.10
C GLU A 361 -5.51 17.24 -15.19
N LYS A 362 -6.00 18.33 -14.59
CA LYS A 362 -5.26 19.14 -13.61
C LYS A 362 -5.38 18.58 -12.19
N LEU A 363 -6.29 17.65 -11.95
CA LEU A 363 -6.53 17.06 -10.63
C LEU A 363 -5.99 15.63 -10.55
N LEU A 364 -6.37 14.78 -11.50
CA LEU A 364 -5.93 13.40 -11.58
C LEU A 364 -4.46 13.33 -11.96
N VAL A 365 -3.71 12.57 -11.16
CA VAL A 365 -2.35 12.16 -11.52
C VAL A 365 -2.15 10.68 -11.27
N VAL A 366 -1.22 10.10 -12.00
CA VAL A 366 -0.68 8.75 -11.75
C VAL A 366 0.70 8.93 -11.10
N GLY A 367 1.00 8.15 -10.07
CA GLY A 367 2.22 8.32 -9.28
C GLY A 367 2.63 7.07 -8.50
N PRO A 368 3.84 7.09 -7.92
CA PRO A 368 4.41 5.94 -7.24
C PRO A 368 3.97 5.83 -5.77
N ILE A 369 3.83 4.58 -5.31
CA ILE A 369 3.88 4.21 -3.89
C ILE A 369 5.06 3.25 -3.72
N THR A 370 5.93 3.51 -2.75
CA THR A 370 7.15 2.74 -2.51
C THR A 370 7.37 2.49 -1.01
N ARG A 371 8.06 1.41 -0.65
CA ARG A 371 8.44 1.16 0.75
C ARG A 371 9.64 1.99 1.21
N TYR A 372 10.51 2.34 0.27
CA TYR A 372 11.72 3.10 0.54
C TYR A 372 11.68 4.42 -0.22
N SER A 373 12.10 5.50 0.44
CA SER A 373 12.11 6.85 -0.15
C SER A 373 13.05 6.95 -1.36
N GLU A 374 14.15 6.20 -1.36
CA GLU A 374 15.12 6.15 -2.46
C GLU A 374 14.49 5.66 -3.79
N ASP A 375 13.41 4.89 -3.73
CA ASP A 375 12.72 4.38 -4.92
C ASP A 375 11.77 5.42 -5.55
N LEU A 376 11.34 6.46 -4.82
CA LEU A 376 10.37 7.44 -5.32
C LEU A 376 10.89 8.20 -6.55
N ARG A 377 12.12 8.71 -6.47
CA ARG A 377 12.74 9.53 -7.51
C ARG A 377 12.98 8.75 -8.81
N PRO A 378 13.65 7.58 -8.81
CA PRO A 378 13.82 6.80 -10.02
C PRO A 378 12.48 6.32 -10.59
N MET A 379 11.52 5.96 -9.73
CA MET A 379 10.19 5.55 -10.19
C MET A 379 9.43 6.69 -10.87
N LEU A 380 9.44 7.90 -10.28
CA LEU A 380 8.83 9.08 -10.90
C LEU A 380 9.49 9.43 -12.24
N LYS A 381 10.82 9.35 -12.31
CA LYS A 381 11.57 9.59 -13.55
C LYS A 381 11.14 8.63 -14.66
N VAL A 382 11.02 7.34 -14.35
CA VAL A 382 10.51 6.33 -15.29
C VAL A 382 9.07 6.62 -15.70
N MET A 383 8.18 6.89 -14.74
CA MET A 383 6.75 7.11 -15.01
C MET A 383 6.50 8.35 -15.86
N ALA A 384 7.33 9.39 -15.74
CA ALA A 384 7.24 10.61 -16.53
C ALA A 384 7.63 10.42 -18.01
N GLY A 385 8.34 9.34 -18.36
CA GLY A 385 8.79 9.06 -19.72
C GLY A 385 9.51 10.25 -20.34
N ASP A 386 9.06 10.69 -21.52
CA ASP A 386 9.66 11.81 -22.26
C ASP A 386 9.60 13.15 -21.50
N SER A 387 8.67 13.29 -20.55
CA SER A 387 8.56 14.48 -19.70
C SER A 387 9.55 14.48 -18.52
N ALA A 388 10.32 13.41 -18.31
CA ALA A 388 11.26 13.29 -17.20
C ALA A 388 12.33 14.40 -17.19
N SER A 389 12.80 14.84 -18.37
CA SER A 389 13.77 15.92 -18.51
C SER A 389 13.27 17.25 -17.94
N LYS A 390 11.96 17.51 -18.03
CA LYS A 390 11.31 18.73 -17.53
C LYS A 390 11.21 18.78 -16.01
N LEU A 391 11.29 17.62 -15.34
CA LEU A 391 11.19 17.53 -13.88
C LEU A 391 12.50 17.94 -13.17
N ARG A 392 13.61 18.12 -13.91
CA ARG A 392 14.93 18.48 -13.36
C ARG A 392 15.35 17.52 -12.21
N LEU A 393 15.00 16.24 -12.40
CA LEU A 393 15.34 15.06 -11.61
C LEU A 393 16.76 15.13 -11.07
N ASP A 394 17.70 15.24 -12.00
CA ASP A 394 19.12 14.92 -11.78
C ASP A 394 19.95 16.10 -11.28
N GLU A 395 19.35 17.29 -11.19
CA GLU A 395 20.06 18.47 -10.73
C GLU A 395 20.25 18.42 -9.21
N LYS A 396 21.48 18.70 -8.76
CA LYS A 396 21.75 18.95 -7.34
C LYS A 396 21.12 20.30 -7.00
N ARG A 397 20.13 20.29 -6.09
CA ARG A 397 19.55 21.50 -5.51
C ARG A 397 20.34 21.98 -4.32
#